data_AF-A0A0N4VML3-F1
#
_entry.id   AF-A0A0N4VML3-F1
#
_cell.length_a   1.000
_cell.length_b   1.000
_cell.length_c   1.000
_cell.angle_alpha   90.00
_cell.angle_beta   90.00
_cell.angle_gamma   90.00
#
_symmetry.space_group_name_H-M   'P 1'
#
loop_
_entity.id
_entity.type
_entity.pdbx_description
1 polymer ?
#
loop_
_entity_poly.entity_id
_entity_poly.type
_entity_poly.pdbx_seq_one_letter_code
_entity_poly.pdbx_strand_id
1 'polypeptide(L)'
;MRRKGDSWTANDLFRFQYAYQPCADSEQNRQICELWLDRLHEITKKFCYLAWYASAIYTCYYRLAPLITEAEKKRDLWIEAKREYAEIFQMGRRIWRRPTHPTRLRVVYDLGMLCVRFNDVDVRKFLIFNNFSNFYVFLKILIVILQNKLFSRFILSL
;
A
#
# COMPACT_ATOMS: atom_id res chain seq x y z
N MET A 1 -17.50 4.83 -10.90
CA MET A 1 -17.85 6.17 -10.35
C MET A 1 -17.65 7.19 -11.46
N ARG A 2 -18.70 7.88 -11.90
CA ARG A 2 -18.53 9.01 -12.83
C ARG A 2 -17.83 10.14 -12.09
N ARG A 3 -17.07 11.01 -12.79
CA ARG A 3 -16.47 12.23 -12.23
C ARG A 3 -17.59 13.11 -11.65
N LYS A 4 -17.96 12.88 -10.39
CA LYS A 4 -18.55 13.94 -9.56
C LYS A 4 -17.46 15.00 -9.46
N GLY A 5 -17.78 16.29 -9.57
CA GLY A 5 -16.80 17.36 -9.32
C GLY A 5 -16.31 17.38 -7.87
N ASP A 6 -16.31 18.53 -7.21
CA ASP A 6 -15.76 18.69 -5.84
C ASP A 6 -16.59 18.07 -4.71
N SER A 7 -17.71 17.41 -4.99
CA SER A 7 -18.64 16.85 -4.00
C SER A 7 -18.36 15.40 -3.58
N TRP A 8 -17.09 15.04 -3.45
CA TRP A 8 -16.67 13.71 -2.99
C TRP A 8 -16.69 13.65 -1.47
N THR A 9 -17.42 12.69 -0.92
CA THR A 9 -17.61 12.53 0.52
C THR A 9 -16.78 11.38 1.07
N ALA A 10 -16.65 11.29 2.40
CA ALA A 10 -16.03 10.13 3.05
C ALA A 10 -16.72 8.81 2.66
N ASN A 11 -18.05 8.83 2.45
CA ASN A 11 -18.80 7.67 1.97
C ASN A 11 -18.41 7.27 0.54
N ASP A 12 -18.10 8.24 -0.32
CA ASP A 12 -17.58 7.95 -1.66
C ASP A 12 -16.21 7.28 -1.59
N LEU A 13 -15.35 7.67 -0.63
CA LEU A 13 -14.07 6.99 -0.39
C LEU A 13 -14.28 5.57 0.14
N PHE A 14 -15.21 5.34 1.06
CA PHE A 14 -15.55 3.99 1.51
C PHE A 14 -16.03 3.10 0.36
N ARG A 15 -16.93 3.64 -0.48
CA ARG A 15 -17.35 2.94 -1.70
C ARG A 15 -16.17 2.70 -2.64
N PHE A 16 -15.24 3.64 -2.73
CA PHE A 16 -14.03 3.49 -3.54
C PHE A 16 -13.18 2.32 -3.04
N GLN A 17 -12.98 2.21 -1.73
CA GLN A 17 -12.19 1.15 -1.11
C GLN A 17 -12.81 -0.24 -1.31
N TYR A 18 -14.11 -0.39 -1.03
CA TYR A 18 -14.70 -1.71 -0.84
C TYR A 18 -15.68 -2.15 -1.94
N ALA A 19 -16.29 -1.22 -2.67
CA ALA A 19 -17.37 -1.51 -3.62
C ALA A 19 -17.08 -1.03 -5.04
N TYR A 20 -15.90 -0.45 -5.28
CA TYR A 20 -15.57 0.12 -6.57
C TYR A 20 -15.33 -0.96 -7.62
N GLN A 21 -16.10 -0.88 -8.69
CA GLN A 21 -15.87 -1.61 -9.92
C GLN A 21 -15.11 -0.66 -10.88
N PRO A 22 -13.88 -1.04 -11.29
CA PRO A 22 -13.14 -0.29 -12.31
C PRO A 22 -13.96 -0.14 -13.58
N CYS A 23 -13.86 1.03 -14.21
CA CYS A 23 -14.35 1.24 -15.57
C CYS A 23 -13.53 0.40 -16.55
N ALA A 24 -14.07 0.12 -17.75
CA ALA A 24 -13.30 -0.44 -18.84
C ALA A 24 -12.14 0.47 -19.27
N ASP A 25 -12.28 1.78 -19.06
CA ASP A 25 -11.25 2.78 -19.36
C ASP A 25 -10.18 2.84 -18.25
N SER A 26 -8.96 2.39 -18.59
CA SER A 26 -7.81 2.40 -17.70
C SER A 26 -7.35 3.82 -17.32
N GLU A 27 -7.50 4.78 -18.22
CA GLU A 27 -7.13 6.18 -17.98
C GLU A 27 -8.06 6.82 -16.96
N GLN A 28 -9.37 6.55 -17.09
CA GLN A 28 -10.35 7.01 -16.11
C GLN A 28 -10.09 6.40 -14.72
N ASN A 29 -9.75 5.11 -14.66
CA ASN A 29 -9.40 4.46 -13.40
C ASN A 29 -8.15 5.08 -12.77
N ARG A 30 -7.15 5.44 -13.59
CA ARG A 30 -5.91 6.08 -13.15
C ARG A 30 -6.22 7.42 -12.48
N GLN A 31 -6.93 8.28 -13.20
CA GLN A 31 -7.29 9.62 -12.72
C GLN A 31 -8.13 9.58 -11.44
N ILE A 32 -9.03 8.61 -11.29
CA ILE A 32 -9.81 8.46 -10.04
C ILE A 32 -8.88 8.11 -8.88
N CYS A 33 -7.88 7.25 -9.08
CA CYS A 33 -6.93 6.90 -8.04
C CYS A 33 -6.03 8.09 -7.67
N GLU A 34 -5.53 8.84 -8.66
CA GLU A 34 -4.73 10.05 -8.48
C GLU A 34 -5.52 11.12 -7.70
N LEU A 35 -6.75 11.42 -8.10
CA LEU A 35 -7.62 12.38 -7.41
C LEU A 35 -7.95 11.98 -5.96
N TRP A 36 -8.05 10.69 -5.67
CA TRP A 36 -8.21 10.24 -4.28
C TRP A 36 -6.92 10.38 -3.50
N LEU A 37 -5.78 10.07 -4.13
CA LEU A 37 -4.48 10.13 -3.49
C LEU A 37 -4.11 11.57 -3.13
N ASP A 38 -4.30 12.53 -4.05
CA ASP A 38 -4.08 13.96 -3.81
C ASP A 38 -4.87 14.45 -2.60
N ARG A 39 -6.17 14.15 -2.57
CA ARG A 39 -7.05 14.49 -1.43
C ARG A 39 -6.62 13.82 -0.13
N LEU A 40 -6.13 12.59 -0.18
CA LEU A 40 -5.63 11.90 1.00
C LEU A 40 -4.34 12.55 1.51
N HIS A 41 -3.44 13.00 0.63
CA HIS A 41 -2.20 13.67 1.04
C HIS A 41 -2.46 15.04 1.67
N GLU A 42 -3.52 15.74 1.28
CA GLU A 42 -3.94 16.98 1.93
C GLU A 42 -4.45 16.78 3.36
N ILE A 43 -4.91 15.57 3.71
CA ILE A 43 -5.40 15.27 5.06
C ILE A 43 -4.22 15.16 6.03
N THR A 44 -4.16 16.04 7.01
CA THR A 44 -3.23 15.92 8.13
C THR A 44 -3.46 14.61 8.88
N LYS A 45 -2.45 13.75 9.00
CA LYS A 45 -2.55 12.46 9.68
C LYS A 45 -2.75 12.66 11.19
N LYS A 46 -3.72 11.97 11.79
CA LYS A 46 -3.93 11.91 13.26
C LYS A 46 -4.08 10.48 13.73
N PHE A 47 -3.73 10.24 14.99
CA PHE A 47 -3.75 8.90 15.58
C PHE A 47 -5.12 8.21 15.50
N CYS A 48 -6.23 8.95 15.67
CA CYS A 48 -7.58 8.40 15.70
C CYS A 48 -8.05 7.78 14.38
N TYR A 49 -7.48 8.18 13.24
CA TYR A 49 -7.84 7.65 11.92
C TYR A 49 -6.65 7.14 11.10
N LEU A 50 -5.50 6.93 11.74
CA LEU A 50 -4.27 6.47 11.07
C LEU A 50 -4.46 5.12 10.35
N ALA A 51 -5.24 4.21 10.94
CA ALA A 51 -5.56 2.91 10.35
C ALA A 51 -6.37 3.05 9.05
N TRP A 52 -7.38 3.92 9.09
CA TRP A 52 -8.23 4.20 7.95
C TRP A 52 -7.44 4.86 6.82
N TYR A 53 -6.59 5.83 7.18
CA TYR A 53 -5.70 6.51 6.25
C TYR A 53 -4.80 5.51 5.51
N ALA A 54 -4.13 4.61 6.26
CA ALA A 54 -3.28 3.58 5.70
C ALA A 54 -4.02 2.67 4.69
N SER A 55 -5.24 2.25 5.03
CA SER A 55 -6.10 1.46 4.14
C SER A 55 -6.53 2.23 2.88
N ALA A 56 -6.74 3.54 3.00
CA ALA A 56 -7.15 4.40 1.89
C ALA A 56 -6.02 4.60 0.88
N ILE A 57 -4.83 4.97 1.35
CA ILE A 57 -3.66 5.11 0.47
C ILE A 57 -3.23 3.76 -0.13
N TYR A 58 -3.34 2.65 0.62
CA TYR A 58 -3.11 1.30 0.11
C TYR A 58 -3.93 1.03 -1.14
N THR A 59 -5.24 1.30 -1.05
CA THR A 59 -6.18 1.09 -2.16
C THR A 59 -5.76 1.87 -3.39
N CYS A 60 -5.36 3.13 -3.22
CA CYS A 60 -4.95 4.00 -4.31
C CYS A 60 -3.66 3.47 -4.96
N TYR A 61 -2.59 3.27 -4.18
CA TYR A 61 -1.31 2.80 -4.69
C TYR A 61 -1.42 1.41 -5.34
N TYR A 62 -2.16 0.49 -4.74
CA TYR A 62 -2.30 -0.87 -5.26
C TYR A 62 -3.02 -0.92 -6.62
N ARG A 63 -4.01 -0.03 -6.82
CA ARG A 63 -4.76 0.09 -8.07
C ARG A 63 -4.04 0.92 -9.12
N LEU A 64 -3.28 1.93 -8.69
CA LEU A 64 -2.54 2.82 -9.57
C LEU A 64 -1.30 2.14 -10.17
N ALA A 65 -0.62 1.28 -9.38
CA ALA A 65 0.59 0.58 -9.80
C ALA A 65 0.52 -0.13 -11.17
N PRO A 66 -0.53 -0.91 -11.52
CA PRO A 66 -0.65 -1.53 -12.84
C PRO A 66 -1.09 -0.57 -13.95
N LEU A 67 -1.58 0.63 -13.62
CA LEU A 67 -2.08 1.62 -14.59
C LEU A 67 -0.98 2.57 -15.08
N ILE A 68 0.17 2.61 -14.38
CA ILE A 68 1.34 3.39 -14.78
C ILE A 68 2.31 2.49 -15.52
N THR A 69 2.49 2.76 -16.81
CA THR A 69 3.43 2.04 -17.69
C THR A 69 4.82 2.68 -17.70
N GLU A 70 4.90 3.97 -17.42
CA GLU A 70 6.15 4.73 -17.38
C GLU A 70 6.98 4.37 -16.14
N ALA A 71 8.13 3.74 -16.35
CA ALA A 71 8.99 3.22 -15.27
C ALA A 71 9.41 4.31 -14.28
N GLU A 72 9.68 5.52 -14.75
CA GLU A 72 10.08 6.65 -13.90
C GLU A 72 8.94 7.12 -12.99
N LYS A 73 7.74 7.33 -13.55
CA LYS A 73 6.56 7.70 -12.76
C LYS A 73 6.20 6.61 -11.76
N LYS A 74 6.30 5.35 -12.15
CA LYS A 74 6.03 4.21 -11.27
C LYS A 74 7.03 4.13 -10.11
N ARG A 75 8.31 4.45 -10.39
CA ARG A 75 9.36 4.57 -9.37
C ARG A 75 9.05 5.70 -8.40
N ASP A 76 8.66 6.87 -8.90
CA ASP A 76 8.38 8.04 -8.07
C ASP A 76 7.16 7.81 -7.17
N LEU A 77 6.11 7.19 -7.72
CA LEU A 77 4.94 6.73 -6.97
C LEU A 77 5.34 5.74 -5.86
N TRP A 78 6.27 4.83 -6.13
CA TRP A 78 6.75 3.88 -5.13
C TRP A 78 7.56 4.55 -4.01
N ILE A 79 8.37 5.56 -4.35
CA ILE A 79 9.12 6.35 -3.36
C ILE A 79 8.14 7.06 -2.42
N GLU A 80 7.10 7.65 -2.98
CA GLU A 80 6.06 8.33 -2.21
C GLU A 80 5.31 7.35 -1.28
N ALA A 81 4.84 6.21 -1.80
CA ALA A 81 4.19 5.18 -0.99
C ALA A 81 5.06 4.73 0.19
N LYS A 82 6.38 4.53 -0.03
CA LYS A 82 7.32 4.19 1.05
C LYS A 82 7.43 5.28 2.10
N ARG A 83 7.44 6.55 1.70
CA ARG A 83 7.49 7.70 2.64
C ARG A 83 6.23 7.73 3.49
N GLU A 84 5.06 7.59 2.87
CA GLU A 84 3.77 7.53 3.54
C GLU A 84 3.71 6.40 4.59
N TYR A 85 4.09 5.19 4.22
CA TYR A 85 4.12 4.05 5.14
C TYR A 85 5.17 4.20 6.25
N ALA A 86 6.32 4.83 5.98
CA ALA A 86 7.33 5.10 7.01
C ALA A 86 6.76 6.01 8.11
N GLU A 87 6.05 7.08 7.73
CA GLU A 87 5.37 7.98 8.66
C GLU A 87 4.27 7.24 9.44
N ILE A 88 3.44 6.45 8.76
CA ILE A 88 2.39 5.64 9.40
C ILE A 88 2.99 4.69 10.43
N PHE A 89 4.09 4.01 10.14
CA PHE A 89 4.74 3.15 11.12
C PHE A 89 5.30 3.94 12.29
N GLN A 90 5.92 5.10 12.04
CA GLN A 90 6.47 5.96 13.08
C GLN A 90 5.38 6.44 14.05
N MET A 91 4.25 6.93 13.53
CA MET A 91 3.08 7.29 14.34
C MET A 91 2.48 6.05 15.01
N GLY A 92 2.33 4.96 14.26
CA GLY A 92 1.74 3.70 14.69
C GLY A 92 2.46 3.06 15.86
N ARG A 93 3.78 3.24 16.03
CA ARG A 93 4.53 2.75 17.21
C ARG A 93 3.95 3.24 18.54
N ARG A 94 3.35 4.43 18.57
CA ARG A 94 2.81 5.03 19.80
C ARG A 94 1.46 4.43 20.21
N ILE A 95 0.64 4.06 19.22
CA ILE A 95 -0.75 3.58 19.42
C ILE A 95 -0.91 2.06 19.24
N TRP A 96 -0.13 1.42 18.36
CA TRP A 96 -0.10 -0.02 18.12
C TRP A 96 1.21 -0.61 18.65
N ARG A 97 1.44 -0.42 19.95
CA ARG A 97 2.72 -0.70 20.63
C ARG A 97 3.21 -2.14 20.40
N ARG A 98 2.30 -3.12 20.48
CA ARG A 98 2.64 -4.54 20.29
C ARG A 98 2.83 -4.86 18.81
N PRO A 99 3.88 -5.61 18.43
CA PRO A 99 4.05 -6.09 17.06
C PRO A 99 2.86 -6.91 16.54
N THR A 100 2.19 -7.63 17.43
CA THR A 100 1.02 -8.48 17.13
C THR A 100 -0.30 -7.72 17.09
N HIS A 101 -0.29 -6.39 17.25
CA HIS A 101 -1.53 -5.60 17.19
C HIS A 101 -2.19 -5.76 15.81
N PRO A 102 -3.49 -6.12 15.72
CA PRO A 102 -4.15 -6.46 14.45
C PRO A 102 -3.99 -5.38 13.38
N THR A 103 -4.19 -4.10 13.75
CA THR A 103 -4.01 -2.98 12.82
C THR A 103 -2.57 -2.84 12.32
N ARG A 104 -1.57 -3.07 13.18
CA ARG A 104 -0.17 -2.99 12.78
C ARG A 104 0.18 -4.11 11.81
N LEU A 105 -0.32 -5.33 12.06
CA LEU A 105 -0.19 -6.46 11.16
C LEU A 105 -0.87 -6.19 9.81
N ARG A 106 -2.05 -5.57 9.81
CA ARG A 106 -2.73 -5.16 8.57
C ARG A 106 -1.92 -4.16 7.76
N VAL A 107 -1.39 -3.10 8.39
CA VAL A 107 -0.56 -2.10 7.69
C VAL A 107 0.74 -2.73 7.15
N VAL A 108 1.32 -3.68 7.89
CA VAL A 108 2.45 -4.52 7.44
C VAL A 108 2.07 -5.33 6.20
N TYR A 109 0.92 -6.00 6.23
CA TYR A 109 0.42 -6.78 5.10
C TYR A 109 0.18 -5.90 3.86
N ASP A 110 -0.48 -4.76 4.03
CA ASP A 110 -0.76 -3.81 2.94
C ASP A 110 0.55 -3.34 2.27
N LEU A 111 1.57 -2.97 3.06
CA LEU A 111 2.89 -2.63 2.50
C LEU A 111 3.53 -3.83 1.79
N GLY A 112 3.44 -5.03 2.36
CA GLY A 112 3.94 -6.25 1.71
C GLY A 112 3.30 -6.51 0.35
N MET A 113 1.99 -6.29 0.23
CA MET A 113 1.27 -6.39 -1.03
C MET A 113 1.69 -5.32 -2.04
N LEU A 114 1.97 -4.09 -1.58
CA LEU A 114 2.55 -3.05 -2.45
C LEU A 114 3.95 -3.42 -2.93
N CYS A 115 4.81 -3.98 -2.08
CA CYS A 115 6.13 -4.46 -2.51
C CYS A 115 6.03 -5.48 -3.66
N VAL A 116 5.07 -6.41 -3.59
CA VAL A 116 4.80 -7.35 -4.70
C VAL A 116 4.31 -6.60 -5.95
N ARG A 117 3.46 -5.59 -5.78
CA ARG A 117 2.87 -4.82 -6.88
C ARG A 117 3.88 -3.94 -7.63
N PHE A 118 4.92 -3.48 -6.94
CA PHE A 118 5.99 -2.64 -7.46
C PHE A 118 7.31 -3.40 -7.69
N ASN A 119 7.27 -4.73 -7.72
CA ASN A 119 8.48 -5.57 -7.82
C ASN A 119 9.29 -5.34 -9.10
N ASP A 120 8.66 -4.84 -10.17
CA ASP A 120 9.30 -4.51 -11.45
C ASP A 120 10.06 -3.17 -11.43
N VAL A 121 9.93 -2.38 -10.36
CA VAL A 121 10.73 -1.16 -10.17
C VAL A 121 12.12 -1.58 -9.67
N ASP A 122 13.17 -1.33 -10.45
CA ASP A 122 14.55 -1.65 -10.04
C ASP A 122 14.99 -0.79 -8.84
N VAL A 123 14.86 -1.33 -7.63
CA VAL A 123 15.10 -0.62 -6.36
C VAL A 123 16.58 -0.58 -5.96
N ARG A 124 17.50 -1.08 -6.80
CA ARG A 124 18.94 -1.18 -6.48
C ARG A 124 19.63 0.16 -6.16
N LYS A 125 18.96 1.30 -6.36
CA LYS A 125 19.52 2.64 -6.10
C LYS A 125 19.16 3.30 -4.76
N PHE A 126 18.25 2.78 -3.93
CA PHE A 126 17.87 3.47 -2.68
C PHE A 126 17.61 2.54 -1.48
N LEU A 127 18.65 2.37 -0.66
CA LEU A 127 18.60 1.81 0.70
C LEU A 127 17.95 2.82 1.66
N ILE A 128 16.63 2.73 1.89
CA ILE A 128 15.94 3.56 2.91
C ILE A 128 15.43 2.74 4.11
N PHE A 129 15.52 1.40 4.09
CA PHE A 129 14.95 0.56 5.15
C PHE A 129 15.96 -0.25 5.99
N ASN A 130 17.15 0.29 6.27
CA ASN A 130 18.13 -0.41 7.13
C ASN A 130 17.85 -0.37 8.65
N ASN A 131 16.77 0.29 9.12
CA ASN A 131 16.51 0.47 10.56
C ASN A 131 15.18 -0.11 11.07
N PHE A 132 14.68 -1.19 10.46
CA PHE A 132 13.68 -2.03 11.11
C PHE A 132 14.35 -3.30 11.64
N SER A 133 14.85 -3.27 12.86
CA SER A 133 15.25 -4.47 13.63
C SER A 133 14.06 -5.41 13.99
N ASN A 134 12.91 -5.24 13.32
CA ASN A 134 11.79 -6.19 13.25
C ASN A 134 11.60 -6.80 11.84
N PHE A 135 12.49 -6.50 10.90
CA PHE A 135 12.47 -7.02 9.53
C PHE A 135 12.66 -8.54 9.47
N TYR A 136 13.31 -9.15 10.46
CA TYR A 136 13.43 -10.61 10.58
C TYR A 136 12.10 -11.31 10.93
N VAL A 137 11.22 -10.66 11.71
CA VAL A 137 9.87 -11.18 11.99
C VAL A 137 8.98 -11.00 10.76
N PHE A 138 9.16 -9.87 10.06
CA PHE A 138 8.52 -9.58 8.77
C PHE A 138 8.93 -10.59 7.69
N LEU A 139 10.23 -10.92 7.58
CA LEU A 139 10.74 -11.94 6.65
C LEU A 139 10.20 -13.32 7.02
N LYS A 140 10.10 -13.69 8.30
CA LYS A 140 9.49 -14.97 8.72
C LYS A 140 8.00 -15.07 8.38
N ILE A 141 7.23 -14.01 8.60
CA ILE A 141 5.80 -13.99 8.24
C ILE A 141 5.63 -13.97 6.72
N LEU A 142 6.44 -13.19 6.00
CA LEU A 142 6.44 -13.14 4.54
C LEU A 142 6.90 -14.47 3.93
N ILE A 143 7.88 -15.16 4.51
CA ILE A 143 8.32 -16.51 4.13
C ILE A 143 7.18 -17.52 4.35
N VAL A 144 6.50 -17.49 5.50
CA VAL A 144 5.34 -18.37 5.77
C VAL A 144 4.17 -18.11 4.81
N ILE A 145 3.94 -16.86 4.41
CA ILE A 145 2.90 -16.48 3.44
C ILE A 145 3.31 -16.85 2.00
N LEU A 146 4.57 -16.63 1.62
CA LEU A 146 5.10 -16.92 0.28
C LEU A 146 5.36 -18.41 0.05
N GLN A 147 5.63 -19.20 1.10
CA GLN A 147 5.84 -20.64 0.98
C GLN A 147 4.55 -21.41 0.67
N ASN A 148 3.35 -20.88 0.91
CA ASN A 148 2.10 -21.65 0.67
C ASN A 148 1.73 -21.90 -0.81
N LYS A 149 2.51 -21.44 -1.80
CA LYS A 149 2.36 -21.85 -3.22
C LYS A 149 3.61 -22.43 -3.88
N LEU A 150 4.78 -22.34 -3.22
CA LEU A 150 6.05 -22.86 -3.73
C LEU A 150 6.58 -24.07 -2.94
N PHE A 151 6.07 -24.30 -1.72
CA PHE A 151 6.56 -25.38 -0.84
C PHE A 151 6.18 -26.79 -1.32
N SER A 152 5.15 -26.94 -2.16
CA SER A 152 4.84 -28.25 -2.79
C SER A 152 5.81 -28.62 -3.93
N ARG A 153 6.53 -27.66 -4.52
CA ARG A 153 7.47 -27.93 -5.62
C ARG A 153 8.95 -27.93 -5.20
N PHE A 154 9.27 -27.39 -4.02
CA PHE A 154 10.66 -27.36 -3.52
C PHE A 154 11.03 -28.59 -2.66
N ILE A 155 10.05 -29.39 -2.22
CA ILE A 155 10.29 -30.64 -1.46
C ILE A 155 10.53 -31.88 -2.36
N LEU A 156 10.34 -31.79 -3.68
CA LEU A 156 10.54 -32.93 -4.60
C LEU A 156 11.81 -32.83 -5.46
N SER A 157 12.75 -31.93 -5.13
CA SER A 157 14.02 -31.81 -5.86
C SER A 157 15.25 -31.61 -4.96
N LEU A 158 15.16 -32.05 -3.71
CA LEU A 158 16.29 -32.40 -2.84
C LEU A 158 16.09 -33.86 -2.42
#